data_AF-A0A133SIE4-F1
#
_entry.id   AF-A0A133SIE4-F1
#
_cell.length_a   1.000
_cell.length_b   1.000
_cell.length_c   1.000
_cell.angle_alpha   90.00
_cell.angle_beta   90.00
_cell.angle_gamma   90.00
#
_symmetry.space_group_name_H-M   'P 1'
#
loop_
_entity.id
_entity.type
_entity.pdbx_description
1 polymer ?
#
loop_
_entity_poly.entity_id
_entity_poly.type
_entity_poly.pdbx_seq_one_letter_code
_entity_poly.pdbx_strand_id
1 'polypeptide(L)'
;MPTNDTIPVAQQAKRHQRALNIIKRWRLMDDDFMKRCFKDNIPAVECILRIIMEKPDLQVEMVQIEDTIPNLSGHGIRMDVHATDSTGTEYDIEVQRADNAHVR
;
A
#
# COMPACT_ATOMS: atom_id res chain seq x y z
N MET A 1 -15.05 -6.29 32.19
CA MET A 1 -13.98 -5.91 31.26
C MET A 1 -12.67 -6.04 32.01
N PRO A 2 -11.78 -7.00 31.71
CA PRO A 2 -10.51 -7.07 32.41
C PRO A 2 -9.66 -5.85 32.02
N THR A 3 -9.13 -5.16 33.03
CA THR A 3 -8.21 -4.03 32.87
C THR A 3 -6.84 -4.52 32.41
N ASN A 4 -6.06 -3.61 31.82
CA ASN A 4 -4.81 -3.84 31.09
C ASN A 4 -3.64 -4.41 31.94
N ASP A 5 -3.87 -4.80 33.20
CA ASP A 5 -2.83 -5.02 34.21
C ASP A 5 -2.49 -6.50 34.49
N THR A 6 -2.88 -7.45 33.63
CA THR A 6 -2.36 -8.83 33.78
C THR A 6 -2.33 -9.60 32.48
N ILE A 7 -1.61 -9.08 31.49
CA ILE A 7 -1.16 -9.93 30.38
C ILE A 7 0.13 -10.63 30.85
N PRO A 8 0.16 -11.97 30.95
CA PRO A 8 1.36 -12.69 31.34
C PRO A 8 2.56 -12.30 30.45
N VAL A 9 3.74 -12.13 31.04
CA VAL A 9 4.97 -11.71 30.33
C VAL A 9 5.24 -12.58 29.08
N ALA A 10 4.98 -13.89 29.17
CA ALA A 10 5.09 -14.82 28.04
C ALA A 10 4.12 -14.50 26.89
N GLN A 11 2.90 -14.04 27.20
CA GLN A 11 1.90 -13.63 26.21
C GLN A 11 2.26 -12.27 25.58
N GLN A 12 2.86 -11.35 26.35
CA GLN A 12 3.38 -10.10 25.83
C GLN A 12 4.56 -10.34 24.88
N ALA A 13 5.51 -11.21 25.25
CA ALA A 13 6.63 -11.61 24.39
C ALA A 13 6.15 -12.27 23.08
N LYS A 14 5.14 -13.16 23.15
CA LYS A 14 4.52 -13.76 21.96
C LYS A 14 3.85 -12.74 21.05
N ARG A 15 3.12 -11.77 21.62
CA ARG A 15 2.51 -10.66 20.86
C ARG A 15 3.58 -9.78 20.20
N HIS A 16 4.64 -9.45 20.93
CA HIS A 16 5.76 -8.67 20.43
C HIS A 16 6.44 -9.38 19.25
N GLN A 17 6.77 -10.67 19.41
CA GLN A 17 7.39 -11.44 18.33
C GLN A 17 6.50 -11.55 17.09
N ARG A 18 5.18 -11.69 17.30
CA ARG A 18 4.21 -11.68 16.20
C ARG A 18 4.21 -10.33 15.47
N ALA A 19 4.19 -9.22 16.21
CA ALA A 19 4.24 -7.88 15.62
C ALA A 19 5.54 -7.66 14.82
N LEU A 20 6.70 -8.07 15.35
CA LEU A 20 7.97 -8.00 14.62
C LEU A 20 7.93 -8.81 13.31
N ASN A 21 7.34 -10.01 13.33
CA ASN A 21 7.21 -10.83 12.13
C ASN A 21 6.28 -10.21 11.08
N ILE A 22 5.26 -9.48 11.50
CA ILE A 22 4.35 -8.72 10.61
C ILE A 22 5.10 -7.53 10.01
N ILE A 23 5.76 -6.70 10.84
CA ILE A 23 6.52 -5.52 10.40
C ILE A 23 7.59 -5.91 9.37
N LYS A 24 8.27 -7.05 9.56
CA LYS A 24 9.27 -7.57 8.60
C LYS A 24 8.70 -7.91 7.22
N ARG A 25 7.38 -8.10 7.10
CA ARG A 25 6.71 -8.46 5.85
C ARG A 25 5.97 -7.28 5.21
N TRP A 26 5.97 -6.11 5.87
CA TRP A 26 5.30 -4.93 5.35
C TRP A 26 6.00 -4.37 4.12
N ARG A 27 5.19 -3.97 3.14
CA ARG A 27 5.62 -3.40 1.85
C ARG A 27 4.96 -2.05 1.64
N LEU A 28 5.58 -1.20 0.84
CA LEU A 28 4.97 0.07 0.41
C LEU A 28 3.66 -0.15 -0.37
N MET A 29 3.53 -1.28 -1.06
CA MET A 29 2.33 -1.68 -1.79
C MET A 29 1.27 -2.36 -0.93
N ASP A 30 1.44 -2.43 0.40
CA ASP A 30 0.36 -2.83 1.28
C ASP A 30 -0.63 -1.66 1.47
N ASP A 31 -1.92 -1.96 1.66
CA ASP A 31 -3.00 -0.96 1.59
C ASP A 31 -2.78 0.24 2.53
N ASP A 32 -2.42 -0.02 3.79
CA ASP A 32 -2.16 1.04 4.78
C ASP A 32 -1.05 2.00 4.32
N PHE A 33 0.01 1.48 3.69
CA PHE A 33 1.12 2.29 3.18
C PHE A 33 0.76 2.98 1.88
N MET A 34 0.12 2.32 0.93
CA MET A 34 -0.31 2.97 -0.30
C MET A 34 -1.19 4.18 0.00
N LYS A 35 -2.16 4.02 0.91
CA LYS A 35 -3.05 5.11 1.33
C LYS A 35 -2.30 6.28 1.96
N ARG A 36 -1.27 6.02 2.76
CA ARG A 36 -0.61 7.06 3.56
C ARG A 36 0.59 7.68 2.89
N CYS A 37 1.33 6.91 2.09
CA CYS A 37 2.56 7.33 1.43
C CYS A 37 2.32 7.90 0.04
N PHE A 38 1.33 7.40 -0.70
CA PHE A 38 1.12 7.75 -2.11
C PHE A 38 -0.05 8.70 -2.35
N LYS A 39 -0.98 8.80 -1.41
CA LYS A 39 -2.09 9.75 -1.52
C LYS A 39 -1.55 11.18 -1.62
N ASP A 40 -1.98 11.89 -2.66
CA ASP A 40 -1.59 13.28 -2.97
C ASP A 40 -0.05 13.47 -3.14
N ASN A 41 0.70 12.38 -3.39
CA ASN A 41 2.17 12.40 -3.44
C ASN A 41 2.67 11.93 -4.82
N ILE A 42 2.45 12.77 -5.83
CA ILE A 42 2.86 12.55 -7.22
C ILE A 42 4.35 12.17 -7.34
N PRO A 43 5.32 12.86 -6.71
CA PRO A 43 6.74 12.50 -6.87
C PRO A 43 7.08 11.09 -6.37
N ALA A 44 6.44 10.63 -5.29
CA ALA A 44 6.66 9.28 -4.79
C ALA A 44 6.05 8.22 -5.72
N VAL A 45 4.88 8.48 -6.27
CA VAL A 45 4.20 7.58 -7.23
C VAL A 45 4.96 7.51 -8.54
N GLU A 46 5.43 8.65 -9.06
CA GLU A 46 6.29 8.69 -10.24
C GLU A 46 7.56 7.87 -10.02
N CYS A 47 8.26 8.09 -8.90
CA CYS A 47 9.49 7.36 -8.59
C CYS A 47 9.27 5.83 -8.60
N ILE A 48 8.22 5.34 -7.94
CA ILE A 48 7.98 3.90 -7.86
C ILE A 48 7.51 3.32 -9.22
N LEU A 49 6.68 4.04 -9.97
CA LEU A 49 6.21 3.58 -11.28
C LEU A 49 7.32 3.56 -12.33
N ARG A 50 8.23 4.55 -12.33
CA ARG A 50 9.42 4.54 -13.18
C ARG A 50 10.26 3.28 -12.98
N ILE A 51 10.38 2.82 -11.73
CA ILE A 51 11.09 1.58 -11.38
C ILE A 51 10.31 0.35 -11.83
N ILE A 52 9.03 0.25 -11.49
CA ILE A 52 8.21 -0.94 -11.76
C ILE A 52 7.98 -1.17 -13.25
N MET A 53 7.77 -0.09 -14.01
CA MET A 53 7.47 -0.16 -15.45
C MET A 53 8.71 -0.07 -16.33
N GLU A 54 9.90 0.13 -15.74
CA GLU A 54 11.14 0.40 -16.47
C GLU A 54 10.99 1.56 -17.47
N LYS A 55 10.41 2.67 -17.00
CA LYS A 55 10.12 3.88 -17.79
C LYS A 55 10.69 5.10 -17.10
N PRO A 56 12.00 5.38 -17.23
CA PRO A 56 12.66 6.44 -16.46
C PRO A 56 12.18 7.86 -16.83
N ASP A 57 11.51 8.03 -17.97
CA ASP A 57 10.98 9.29 -18.48
C ASP A 57 9.48 9.48 -18.24
N LEU A 58 8.80 8.53 -17.57
CA LEU A 58 7.39 8.65 -17.19
C LEU A 58 7.18 9.87 -16.29
N GLN A 59 6.18 10.70 -16.58
CA GLN A 59 5.78 11.86 -15.79
C GLN A 59 4.35 11.66 -15.30
N VAL A 60 4.16 11.67 -13.98
CA VAL A 60 2.82 11.48 -13.39
C VAL A 60 2.12 12.83 -13.29
N GLU A 61 0.91 12.90 -13.84
CA GLU A 61 0.11 14.12 -13.87
C GLU A 61 -0.99 14.11 -12.81
N MET A 62 -1.55 12.93 -12.53
CA MET A 62 -2.62 12.76 -11.57
C MET A 62 -2.50 11.42 -10.85
N VAL A 63 -2.85 11.40 -9.56
CA VAL A 63 -2.96 10.19 -8.75
C VAL A 63 -4.27 10.25 -7.98
N GLN A 64 -5.07 9.19 -8.07
CA GLN A 64 -6.29 9.00 -7.29
C GLN A 64 -6.19 7.69 -6.52
N ILE A 65 -6.42 7.74 -5.20
CA ILE A 65 -6.43 6.56 -4.34
C ILE A 65 -7.82 6.39 -3.73
N GLU A 66 -8.45 5.26 -4.02
CA GLU A 66 -9.81 4.95 -3.57
C GLU A 66 -9.83 3.73 -2.65
N ASP A 67 -10.59 3.86 -1.57
CA ASP A 67 -11.02 2.70 -0.79
C ASP A 67 -12.03 1.92 -1.64
N THR A 68 -11.67 0.71 -2.08
CA THR A 68 -12.59 -0.12 -2.85
C THR A 68 -13.59 -0.76 -1.90
N ILE A 69 -14.89 -0.71 -2.20
CA ILE A 69 -15.93 -1.33 -1.37
C ILE A 69 -15.71 -2.86 -1.39
N PRO A 70 -15.44 -3.49 -0.23
CA PRO A 70 -15.25 -4.92 -0.14
C PRO A 70 -16.55 -5.66 -0.44
N ASN A 71 -16.51 -6.58 -1.40
CA ASN A 71 -17.35 -7.76 -1.38
C ASN A 71 -16.96 -8.63 -0.17
N LEU A 72 -17.64 -8.44 0.97
CA LEU A 72 -17.72 -9.27 2.19
C LEU A 72 -16.40 -9.82 2.83
N SER A 73 -15.21 -9.56 2.28
CA SER A 73 -13.99 -10.29 2.64
C SER A 73 -12.65 -9.53 2.52
N GLY A 74 -12.59 -8.27 2.05
CA GLY A 74 -11.31 -7.54 2.05
C GLY A 74 -11.39 -6.06 1.67
N HIS A 75 -10.76 -5.20 2.48
CA HIS A 75 -10.49 -3.80 2.17
C HIS A 75 -9.39 -3.78 1.12
N GLY A 76 -9.76 -3.58 -0.15
CA GLY A 76 -8.81 -3.30 -1.22
C GLY A 76 -8.60 -1.80 -1.33
N ILE A 77 -7.39 -1.38 -1.70
CA ILE A 77 -7.14 -0.03 -2.21
C ILE A 77 -6.80 -0.15 -3.69
N ARG A 78 -7.36 0.78 -4.46
CA ARG A 78 -7.00 0.98 -5.87
C ARG A 78 -6.30 2.33 -6.00
N MET A 79 -5.15 2.32 -6.65
CA MET A 79 -4.46 3.53 -7.08
C MET A 79 -4.60 3.66 -8.60
N ASP A 80 -5.21 4.75 -9.04
CA ASP A 80 -5.36 5.13 -10.44
C ASP A 80 -4.41 6.29 -10.72
N VAL A 81 -3.68 6.23 -11.83
CA VAL A 81 -2.62 7.17 -12.19
C VAL A 81 -2.72 7.52 -13.66
N HIS A 82 -2.80 8.81 -13.95
CA HIS A 82 -2.62 9.34 -15.30
C HIS A 82 -1.20 9.87 -15.47
N ALA A 83 -0.52 9.46 -16.53
CA ALA A 83 0.87 9.81 -16.79
C ALA A 83 1.17 9.93 -18.28
N THR A 84 2.22 10.67 -18.61
CA THR A 84 2.77 10.78 -19.97
C THR A 84 4.25 10.42 -20.00
N ASP A 85 4.81 10.17 -21.18
CA ASP A 85 6.27 10.02 -21.36
C ASP A 85 6.88 11.16 -22.19
N SER A 86 8.19 11.11 -22.44
CA SER A 86 8.90 12.12 -23.22
C SER A 86 8.48 12.20 -24.69
N THR A 87 7.77 11.18 -25.19
CA THR A 87 7.24 11.12 -26.56
C THR A 87 5.81 11.65 -26.66
N GLY A 88 5.17 11.96 -25.52
CA GLY A 88 3.77 12.35 -25.42
C GLY A 88 2.81 11.16 -25.44
N THR A 89 3.29 9.94 -25.18
CA THR A 89 2.42 8.77 -25.01
C THR A 89 1.71 8.87 -23.65
N GLU A 90 0.38 8.76 -23.66
CA GLU A 90 -0.45 8.75 -22.45
C GLU A 90 -0.58 7.33 -21.86
N TYR A 91 -0.64 7.26 -20.53
CA TYR A 91 -0.77 6.05 -19.74
C TYR A 91 -1.83 6.23 -18.65
N ASP A 92 -2.86 5.38 -18.69
CA ASP A 92 -3.81 5.19 -17.60
C ASP A 92 -3.43 3.91 -16.84
N ILE A 93 -2.84 4.07 -15.66
CA ILE A 93 -2.22 3.00 -14.88
C ILE A 93 -3.06 2.72 -13.64
N GLU A 94 -3.60 1.50 -13.54
CA GLU A 94 -4.30 1.02 -12.37
C GLU A 94 -3.42 0.04 -11.58
N VAL A 95 -3.15 0.37 -10.31
CA VAL A 95 -2.37 -0.48 -9.39
C VAL A 95 -3.29 -1.02 -8.30
N GLN A 96 -3.32 -2.35 -8.19
CA GLN A 96 -4.03 -3.08 -7.16
C GLN A 96 -3.18 -4.25 -6.65
N ARG A 97 -3.45 -4.66 -5.42
CA ARG A 97 -2.86 -5.88 -4.87
C ARG A 97 -3.60 -7.11 -5.39
N ALA A 98 -2.86 -8.09 -5.90
CA ALA A 98 -3.41 -9.38 -6.29
C ALA A 98 -3.74 -10.29 -5.08
N ASP A 99 -3.15 -10.02 -3.92
CA ASP A 99 -3.29 -10.86 -2.73
C ASP A 99 -4.20 -10.23 -1.66
N ASN A 100 -5.20 -11.00 -1.20
CA ASN A 100 -5.99 -10.67 -0.02
C ASN A 100 -5.14 -10.85 1.25
N ALA A 101 -4.22 -9.94 1.54
CA ALA A 101 -3.47 -10.00 2.79
C ALA A 101 -4.30 -9.49 3.96
N HIS A 102 -5.28 -10.28 4.37
CA HIS A 102 -5.87 -10.12 5.69
C HIS A 102 -4.84 -10.62 6.72
N VAL A 103 -4.04 -9.70 7.27
CA VAL A 103 -3.14 -10.02 8.38
C VAL A 103 -4.00 -10.21 9.62
N ARG A 104 -4.40 -11.46 9.90
CA ARG A 104 -4.99 -11.84 11.19
C ARG A 104 -4.00 -11.68 12.33
#